data_AF-A0A967HUC8-F1
#
_entry.id   AF-A0A967HUC8-F1
#
_cell.length_a   1.000
_cell.length_b   1.000
_cell.length_c   1.000
_cell.angle_alpha   90.00
_cell.angle_beta   90.00
_cell.angle_gamma   90.00
#
_symmetry.space_group_name_H-M   'P 1'
#
loop_
_entity.id
_entity.type
_entity.pdbx_description
1 polymer ?
#
loop_
_entity_poly.entity_id
_entity_poly.type
_entity_poly.pdbx_seq_one_letter_code
_entity_poly.pdbx_strand_id
1 'polypeptide(L)' 'GMKVRDICRGLGISEQTYYRWRREYGGLKVSQVKRFKELQKENSRLKKAVAELTLDKLILKEALEGNY' A
#
# COMPACT_ATOMS: atom_id res chain seq x y z
N GLY A 1 -8.36 -10.21 -25.34
CA GLY A 1 -7.72 -8.90 -25.19
C GLY A 1 -7.22 -8.41 -26.55
N MET A 2 -7.22 -7.10 -26.80
CA MET A 2 -6.71 -6.52 -28.06
C MET A 2 -5.19 -6.72 -28.21
N LYS A 3 -4.71 -6.94 -29.45
CA LYS A 3 -3.27 -7.10 -29.72
C LYS A 3 -2.58 -5.74 -29.59
N VAL A 4 -1.37 -5.74 -29.03
CA VAL A 4 -0.54 -4.52 -28.84
C VAL A 4 -0.36 -3.75 -30.15
N ARG A 5 -0.18 -4.46 -31.27
CA ARG A 5 -0.08 -3.86 -32.60
C ARG A 5 -1.29 -3.01 -32.98
N ASP A 6 -2.49 -3.50 -32.68
CA ASP A 6 -3.74 -2.82 -33.07
C ASP A 6 -3.95 -1.56 -32.20
N ILE A 7 -3.56 -1.64 -30.93
CA ILE A 7 -3.52 -0.48 -30.01
C ILE A 7 -2.50 0.56 -30.48
N CYS A 8 -1.30 0.12 -30.85
CA CYS A 8 -0.24 1.01 -31.34
C CYS A 8 -0.65 1.73 -32.63
N ARG A 9 -1.31 1.02 -33.56
CA ARG A 9 -1.90 1.61 -34.77
C ARG A 9 -2.99 2.64 -34.47
N GLY A 10 -3.92 2.31 -33.57
CA GLY A 10 -4.99 3.23 -33.18
C GLY A 10 -4.49 4.50 -32.47
N LEU A 11 -3.36 4.40 -31.77
CA LEU A 11 -2.72 5.52 -31.07
C LEU A 11 -1.65 6.24 -31.91
N GLY A 12 -1.37 5.79 -33.13
CA GLY A 12 -0.34 6.38 -34.00
C GLY A 12 1.10 6.24 -33.47
N ILE A 13 1.36 5.23 -32.62
CA ILE A 13 2.70 4.97 -32.05
C ILE A 13 3.27 3.65 -32.57
N SER A 14 4.60 3.51 -32.52
CA SER A 14 5.25 2.23 -32.80
C SER A 14 5.18 1.29 -31.58
N GLU A 15 5.19 -0.02 -31.83
CA GLU A 15 5.24 -1.02 -30.75
C GLU A 15 6.50 -0.85 -29.88
N GLN A 16 7.61 -0.40 -30.47
CA GLN A 16 8.86 -0.10 -29.75
C GLN A 16 8.67 1.01 -28.72
N THR A 17 7.98 2.10 -29.09
CA THR A 17 7.65 3.20 -28.17
C THR A 17 6.74 2.70 -27.05
N TYR A 18 5.75 1.86 -27.36
CA TYR A 18 4.89 1.25 -26.34
C TYR A 18 5.69 0.41 -25.34
N TYR A 19 6.59 -0.47 -25.79
CA TYR A 19 7.39 -1.29 -24.87
C TYR A 19 8.40 -0.46 -24.05
N ARG A 20 8.97 0.61 -24.64
CA ARG A 20 9.81 1.56 -23.90
C ARG A 20 9.02 2.23 -22.77
N TRP A 21 7.85 2.79 -23.07
CA TRP A 21 6.99 3.40 -22.07
C TRP A 21 6.48 2.39 -21.04
N ARG A 22 6.20 1.15 -21.44
CA ARG A 22 5.83 0.09 -20.50
C ARG A 22 6.98 -0.25 -19.54
N ARG A 23 8.23 -0.23 -20.00
CA ARG A 23 9.41 -0.41 -19.14
C ARG A 23 9.59 0.77 -18.18
N GLU A 24 9.46 2.00 -18.68
CA GLU A 24 9.68 3.24 -17.90
C GLU A 24 8.54 3.52 -16.90
N TYR A 25 7.29 3.36 -17.32
CA TYR A 25 6.11 3.79 -16.56
C TYR A 25 5.21 2.64 -16.10
N GLY A 26 5.38 1.42 -16.63
CA GLY A 26 4.56 0.27 -16.26
C GLY A 26 4.85 -0.28 -14.85
N GLY A 27 6.03 0.03 -14.28
CA GLY A 27 6.41 -0.38 -12.93
C GLY A 27 5.89 0.53 -11.82
N LEU A 28 5.59 1.80 -12.12
CA LEU A 28 5.22 2.83 -11.13
C LEU A 28 3.98 2.44 -10.33
N LYS A 29 3.01 1.76 -10.97
CA LYS A 29 1.79 1.26 -10.31
C LYS A 29 2.06 0.06 -9.40
N VAL A 30 2.95 -0.87 -9.80
CA VAL A 30 3.21 -2.09 -9.03
C VAL A 30 4.05 -1.77 -7.78
N SER A 31 5.05 -0.89 -7.90
CA SER A 31 5.85 -0.44 -6.75
C SER A 31 5.02 0.40 -5.77
N GLN A 32 4.12 1.26 -6.26
CA GLN A 32 3.17 1.98 -5.41
C GLN A 32 2.22 1.04 -4.67
N VAL A 33 1.69 0.01 -5.34
CA VAL A 33 0.84 -1.01 -4.68
C VAL A 33 1.62 -1.80 -3.62
N LYS A 34 2.88 -2.16 -3.88
CA LYS A 34 3.73 -2.84 -2.90
C LYS A 34 3.96 -1.97 -1.65
N ARG A 35 4.35 -0.70 -1.85
CA ARG A 35 4.55 0.26 -0.75
C ARG A 35 3.26 0.51 0.03
N PHE A 36 2.12 0.57 -0.65
CA PHE A 36 0.82 0.74 0.00
C PHE A 36 0.46 -0.46 0.87
N LYS A 37 0.71 -1.70 0.41
CA LYS A 37 0.50 -2.91 1.22
C LYS A 37 1.43 -2.96 2.44
N GLU A 38 2.68 -2.56 2.28
CA GLU A 38 3.65 -2.47 3.39
C GLU A 38 3.20 -1.46 4.44
N LEU A 39 2.77 -0.26 4.00
CA LEU A 39 2.23 0.77 4.90
C LEU A 39 0.94 0.32 5.60
N GLN A 40 0.04 -0.37 4.92
CA GLN A 40 -1.16 -0.93 5.55
C GLN A 40 -0.81 -1.96 6.63
N LYS A 41 0.14 -2.85 6.36
CA LYS A 41 0.60 -3.86 7.31
C LYS A 41 1.21 -3.19 8.55
N GLU A 42 2.05 -2.19 8.35
CA GLU A 42 2.68 -1.47 9.46
C GLU A 42 1.65 -0.69 10.28
N ASN A 43 0.72 0.01 9.62
CA ASN A 43 -0.37 0.72 10.30
C ASN A 43 -1.22 -0.23 11.17
N SER A 44 -1.53 -1.43 10.66
CA SER A 44 -2.24 -2.45 11.42
C SER A 44 -1.47 -2.92 12.66
N ARG A 45 -0.14 -3.11 12.54
CA ARG A 45 0.70 -3.49 13.69
C ARG A 45 0.76 -2.39 14.73
N LEU A 46 0.95 -1.14 14.29
CA LEU A 46 0.99 0.02 15.17
C LEU A 46 -0.33 0.22 15.91
N LYS A 47 -1.47 0.11 15.22
CA LYS A 47 -2.80 0.21 15.86
C LYS A 47 -2.99 -0.84 16.96
N LYS A 48 -2.57 -2.08 16.71
CA LYS A 48 -2.64 -3.14 17.71
C LYS A 48 -1.76 -2.83 18.93
N ALA A 49 -0.50 -2.46 18.70
CA ALA A 49 0.42 -2.11 19.79
C ALA A 49 -0.09 -0.93 20.62
N VAL A 50 -0.65 0.10 19.97
CA VAL A 50 -1.24 1.25 20.67
C VAL A 50 -2.45 0.83 21.50
N ALA A 51 -3.32 -0.04 20.98
CA ALA A 51 -4.49 -0.54 21.72
C ALA A 51 -4.08 -1.33 22.97
N GLU A 52 -3.11 -2.24 22.83
CA GLU A 52 -2.57 -3.04 23.95
C GLU A 52 -1.96 -2.12 25.03
N LEU A 53 -1.07 -1.21 24.64
CA LEU A 53 -0.46 -0.24 25.57
C LEU A 53 -1.49 0.68 26.24
N THR A 54 -2.54 1.05 25.51
CA THR A 54 -3.62 1.89 26.06
C THR A 54 -4.42 1.11 27.09
N LEU A 55 -4.72 -0.16 26.83
CA LEU A 55 -5.41 -1.03 27.78
C LEU A 55 -4.59 -1.24 29.05
N ASP A 56 -3.31 -1.57 28.92
CA ASP A 56 -2.41 -1.74 30.07
C ASP A 56 -2.32 -0.46 30.92
N LYS A 57 -2.23 0.69 30.25
CA LYS A 57 -2.25 1.99 30.93
C LYS A 57 -3.55 2.23 31.70
N LEU A 58 -4.70 1.84 31.15
CA LEU A 58 -5.98 1.98 31.84
C LEU A 58 -6.07 1.05 33.04
N ILE A 59 -5.65 -0.21 32.89
CA ILE A 59 -5.62 -1.18 34.00
C ILE A 59 -4.73 -0.68 35.14
N LEU A 60 -3.53 -0.18 34.82
CA LEU A 60 -2.62 0.36 35.83
C LEU A 60 -3.19 1.60 36.52
N LYS A 61 -3.87 2.47 35.78
CA LYS A 61 -4.54 3.63 36.38
C LYS A 61 -5.65 3.22 37.33
N GLU A 62 -6.55 2.33 36.92
CA GLU A 62 -7.64 1.84 37.79
C GLU A 62 -7.08 1.18 39.05
N ALA A 63 -6.02 0.37 38.91
CA ALA A 63 -5.38 -0.29 40.04
C ALA A 63 -4.79 0.71 41.06
N LEU A 64 -4.28 1.86 40.58
CA LEU A 64 -3.72 2.94 41.40
C LEU A 64 -4.79 3.89 41.97
N GLU A 65 -5.90 4.09 41.26
CA GLU A 65 -7.01 4.96 41.69
C GLU A 65 -7.84 4.31 42.83
N GLY A 66 -7.73 2.99 43.02
CA GLY A 66 -8.08 2.34 44.29
C GLY A 66 -9.55 2.50 44.68
N ASN A 67 -10.47 2.01 43.85
CA ASN A 67 -11.90 1.90 44.20
C ASN A 67 -12.21 0.54 44.87
N TYR A 68 -11.51 0.21 45.95
CA TYR A 68 -11.83 -0.94 46.83
C TYR A 68 -11.87 -0.51 48.30
#